data_AF-A0A7C5HW34-F1
#
_entry.id   AF-A0A7C5HW34-F1
#
_cell.length_a   1.000
_cell.length_b   1.000
_cell.length_c   1.000
_cell.angle_alpha   90.00
_cell.angle_beta   90.00
_cell.angle_gamma   90.00
#
_symmetry.space_group_name_H-M   'P 1'
#
loop_
_entity.id
_entity.type
_entity.pdbx_description
1 polymer ?
#
loop_
_entity_poly.entity_id
_entity_poly.type
_entity_poly.pdbx_seq_one_letter_code
_entity_poly.pdbx_strand_id
1 'polypeptide(L)'
;MENGEKGESFINKKGSFQLMELNILEESKKRIIFELKGESHSFCNALKEALWKVKGVEVASYRIEHPLVGEPKFLIETKGIEPREALKKAVAELRKRGKEFKKEIKKLK
;
A
#
# COMPACT_ATOMS: atom_id res chain seq x y z
N MET A 1 14.33 -44.18 -30.60
CA MET A 1 14.12 -44.55 -29.19
C MET A 1 14.91 -43.56 -28.38
N GLU A 2 14.19 -42.90 -27.46
CA GLU A 2 14.65 -42.13 -26.28
C GLU A 2 15.58 -40.92 -26.52
N ASN A 3 15.05 -39.70 -26.44
CA ASN A 3 14.70 -38.95 -25.22
C ASN A 3 15.92 -38.44 -24.46
N GLY A 4 16.02 -37.12 -24.37
CA GLY A 4 17.00 -36.43 -23.54
C GLY A 4 16.92 -34.92 -23.72
N GLU A 5 15.72 -34.35 -23.64
CA GLU A 5 15.55 -32.92 -23.40
C GLU A 5 16.35 -32.58 -22.14
N LYS A 6 17.47 -31.87 -22.32
CA LYS A 6 18.27 -31.35 -21.22
C LYS A 6 17.37 -30.38 -20.46
N GLY A 7 16.94 -30.81 -19.29
CA GLY A 7 16.06 -30.05 -18.41
C GLY A 7 16.54 -28.62 -18.26
N GLU A 8 15.76 -27.70 -18.81
CA GLU A 8 15.82 -26.32 -18.40
C GLU A 8 15.44 -26.28 -16.93
N SER A 9 16.42 -25.92 -16.12
CA SER A 9 16.29 -25.77 -14.68
C SER A 9 15.08 -24.88 -14.36
N PHE A 10 14.14 -25.43 -13.59
CA PHE A 10 13.03 -24.72 -12.92
C PHE A 10 13.53 -23.64 -11.93
N ILE A 11 14.84 -23.44 -11.81
CA ILE A 11 15.51 -22.46 -10.95
C ILE A 11 15.86 -21.22 -11.78
N ASN A 12 14.87 -20.65 -12.47
CA ASN A 12 14.90 -19.23 -12.80
C ASN A 12 13.56 -18.59 -12.46
N LYS A 13 13.10 -18.82 -11.24
CA LYS A 13 12.13 -17.94 -10.61
C LYS A 13 12.87 -16.64 -10.31
N LYS A 14 13.00 -15.76 -11.32
CA LYS A 14 13.23 -14.32 -11.08
C LYS A 14 12.33 -13.96 -9.92
N GLY A 15 12.93 -13.59 -8.78
CA GLY A 15 12.18 -13.37 -7.55
C GLY A 15 10.93 -12.59 -7.86
N SER A 16 9.77 -13.16 -7.55
CA SER A 16 8.49 -12.50 -7.72
C SER A 16 8.44 -11.34 -6.73
N PHE A 17 9.09 -10.24 -7.07
CA PHE A 17 8.84 -8.96 -6.44
C PHE A 17 7.41 -8.61 -6.82
N GLN A 18 6.49 -8.87 -5.91
CA GLN A 18 5.12 -8.40 -6.03
C GLN A 18 5.21 -6.87 -5.91
N LEU A 19 5.15 -6.19 -7.06
CA LEU A 19 5.15 -4.74 -7.10
C LEU A 19 3.86 -4.23 -6.44
N MET A 20 3.97 -3.20 -5.61
CA MET A 20 2.80 -2.55 -5.03
C MET A 20 1.94 -1.99 -6.17
N GLU A 21 0.66 -2.36 -6.19
CA GLU A 21 -0.28 -1.93 -7.22
C GLU A 21 -1.51 -1.29 -6.57
N LEU A 22 -1.84 -0.06 -6.97
CA LEU A 22 -3.03 0.64 -6.50
C LEU A 22 -4.12 0.55 -7.58
N ASN A 23 -5.25 -0.04 -7.22
CA ASN A 23 -6.42 -0.18 -8.08
C ASN A 23 -7.60 0.63 -7.51
N ILE A 24 -8.06 1.67 -8.22
CA ILE A 24 -9.19 2.49 -7.77
C ILE A 24 -10.49 1.79 -8.15
N LEU A 25 -11.32 1.51 -7.15
CA LEU A 25 -12.60 0.84 -7.33
C LEU A 25 -13.76 1.85 -7.48
N GLU A 26 -13.73 2.90 -6.68
CA GLU A 26 -14.77 3.94 -6.68
C GLU A 26 -14.12 5.29 -6.37
N GLU A 27 -14.51 6.33 -7.10
CA GLU A 27 -14.07 7.69 -6.82
C GLU A 27 -15.21 8.69 -7.02
N SER A 28 -15.39 9.55 -6.02
CA SER A 28 -16.31 10.67 -6.03
C SER A 28 -15.67 11.87 -5.32
N LYS A 29 -16.35 13.03 -5.34
CA LYS A 29 -15.86 14.29 -4.74
C LYS A 29 -15.52 14.21 -3.25
N LYS A 30 -16.08 13.22 -2.52
CA LYS A 30 -15.92 13.09 -1.06
C LYS A 30 -15.53 11.69 -0.61
N ARG A 31 -15.35 10.75 -1.54
CA ARG A 31 -15.07 9.35 -1.22
C ARG A 31 -14.19 8.72 -2.26
N ILE A 32 -13.23 7.92 -1.82
CA ILE A 32 -12.43 7.04 -2.67
C ILE A 32 -12.32 5.67 -2.03
N ILE A 33 -12.48 4.63 -2.85
CA ILE A 33 -12.24 3.24 -2.49
C ILE A 33 -11.17 2.70 -3.42
N PHE A 34 -10.15 2.07 -2.87
CA PHE A 34 -9.09 1.44 -3.66
C PHE A 34 -8.59 0.16 -3.01
N GLU A 35 -8.05 -0.74 -3.83
CA GLU A 35 -7.30 -1.90 -3.39
C GLU A 35 -5.80 -1.60 -3.52
N LEU A 36 -5.02 -2.10 -2.56
CA LEU A 36 -3.58 -1.97 -2.56
C LEU A 36 -2.93 -3.35 -2.52
N LYS A 37 -2.57 -3.85 -3.69
CA LYS A 37 -1.95 -5.17 -3.82
C LYS A 37 -0.48 -5.15 -3.45
N GLY A 38 -0.01 -6.27 -2.94
CA GLY A 38 1.40 -6.45 -2.58
C GLY A 38 1.78 -5.83 -1.23
N GLU A 39 0.80 -5.32 -0.48
CA GLU A 39 1.00 -4.77 0.86
C GLU A 39 0.21 -5.50 1.94
N SER A 40 0.74 -5.46 3.17
CA SER A 40 0.14 -6.14 4.33
C SER A 40 -0.39 -5.15 5.37
N HIS A 41 -0.90 -5.68 6.49
CA HIS A 41 -1.40 -4.89 7.61
C HIS A 41 -0.44 -3.80 8.10
N SER A 42 0.87 -4.04 8.04
CA SER A 42 1.88 -3.10 8.55
C SER A 42 1.85 -1.77 7.80
N PHE A 43 2.01 -1.80 6.47
CA PHE A 43 1.91 -0.60 5.65
C PHE A 43 0.50 -0.02 5.68
N CYS A 44 -0.52 -0.88 5.63
CA CYS A 44 -1.90 -0.42 5.60
C CYS A 44 -2.28 0.33 6.89
N ASN A 45 -1.82 -0.13 8.06
CA ASN A 45 -1.99 0.57 9.33
C ASN A 45 -1.24 1.90 9.35
N ALA A 46 0.02 1.93 8.87
CA ALA A 46 0.79 3.17 8.80
C ALA A 46 0.09 4.22 7.92
N LEU A 47 -0.42 3.82 6.75
CA LEU A 47 -1.18 4.69 5.85
C LEU A 47 -2.48 5.17 6.47
N LYS A 48 -3.25 4.27 7.09
CA LYS A 48 -4.48 4.60 7.83
C LYS A 48 -4.21 5.65 8.91
N GLU A 49 -3.19 5.45 9.73
CA GLU A 49 -2.81 6.43 10.78
C GLU A 49 -2.37 7.77 10.21
N ALA A 50 -1.65 7.78 9.08
CA ALA A 50 -1.25 9.00 8.41
C ALA A 50 -2.47 9.75 7.85
N LEU A 51 -3.46 9.04 7.28
CA LEU A 51 -4.72 9.60 6.79
C LEU A 51 -5.53 10.24 7.92
N TRP A 52 -5.65 9.59 9.08
CA TRP A 52 -6.34 10.14 10.25
C TRP A 52 -5.76 11.46 10.77
N LYS A 53 -4.51 11.77 10.44
CA LYS A 53 -3.86 13.05 10.80
C LYS A 53 -4.16 14.17 9.79
N VAL A 54 -4.69 13.85 8.61
CA VAL A 54 -5.00 14.85 7.59
C VAL A 54 -6.31 15.54 7.94
N LYS A 55 -6.25 16.86 8.16
CA LYS A 55 -7.44 17.68 8.42
C LYS A 55 -8.43 17.56 7.25
N GLY A 56 -9.69 17.26 7.56
CA GLY A 56 -10.76 17.08 6.59
C GLY A 56 -11.00 15.62 6.19
N VAL A 57 -10.24 14.66 6.71
CA VAL A 57 -10.59 13.23 6.63
C VAL A 57 -11.62 12.92 7.73
N GLU A 58 -12.77 12.38 7.34
CA GLU A 58 -13.82 11.94 8.26
C GLU A 58 -13.78 10.43 8.49
N VAL A 59 -13.41 9.66 7.46
CA VAL A 59 -13.26 8.21 7.53
C VAL A 59 -11.94 7.81 6.87
N ALA A 60 -11.14 7.00 7.57
CA ALA A 60 -10.01 6.27 6.99
C ALA A 60 -9.94 4.86 7.59
N SER A 61 -10.31 3.86 6.80
CA SER A 61 -10.26 2.47 7.20
C SER A 61 -9.77 1.60 6.06
N TYR A 62 -9.32 0.39 6.40
CA TYR A 62 -9.13 -0.67 5.43
C TYR A 62 -9.64 -1.99 6.00
N ARG A 63 -10.01 -2.89 5.11
CA ARG A 63 -10.38 -4.26 5.46
C ARG A 63 -9.70 -5.25 4.53
N ILE A 64 -9.43 -6.44 5.03
CA ILE A 64 -8.99 -7.58 4.24
C ILE A 64 -10.12 -8.61 4.34
N GLU A 65 -10.77 -8.90 3.22
CA GLU A 65 -11.96 -9.78 3.21
C GLU A 65 -11.58 -11.24 3.55
N HIS A 66 -10.39 -11.70 3.12
CA HIS A 66 -9.85 -13.01 3.45
C HIS A 66 -8.38 -12.92 3.92
N PRO A 67 -8.01 -13.39 5.12
CA PRO A 67 -6.66 -13.20 5.67
C PRO A 67 -5.49 -13.75 4.83
N LEU A 68 -5.74 -14.77 4.00
CA LEU A 68 -4.69 -15.45 3.23
C LEU A 68 -4.56 -14.97 1.78
N VAL A 69 -5.64 -14.46 1.20
CA VAL A 69 -5.73 -14.16 -0.24
C VAL A 69 -6.37 -12.81 -0.55
N GLY A 70 -6.94 -12.17 0.46
CA GLY A 70 -7.63 -10.90 0.32
C GLY A 70 -6.64 -9.77 0.18
N GLU A 71 -6.89 -8.89 -0.77
CA GLU A 71 -6.14 -7.65 -0.92
C GLU A 71 -6.74 -6.57 0.01
N PRO A 72 -5.92 -5.72 0.65
CA PRO A 72 -6.40 -4.61 1.45
C PRO A 72 -7.26 -3.64 0.64
N LYS A 73 -8.51 -3.46 1.06
CA LYS A 73 -9.45 -2.50 0.49
C LYS A 73 -9.62 -1.32 1.42
N PHE A 74 -9.20 -0.14 0.96
CA PHE A 74 -9.30 1.12 1.68
C PHE A 74 -10.63 1.82 1.38
N LEU A 75 -11.18 2.47 2.41
CA LEU A 75 -12.25 3.44 2.31
C LEU A 75 -11.77 4.75 2.93
N ILE A 76 -11.83 5.82 2.15
CA ILE A 76 -11.54 7.17 2.62
C ILE A 76 -12.75 8.06 2.29
N GLU A 77 -13.26 8.74 3.31
CA GLU A 77 -14.27 9.78 3.15
C GLU A 77 -13.76 11.10 3.74
N THR A 78 -14.07 12.19 3.05
CA THR A 78 -13.55 13.51 3.36
C THR A 78 -14.61 14.60 3.33
N LYS A 79 -14.33 15.67 4.07
CA LYS A 79 -15.10 16.90 4.12
C LYS A 79 -14.19 18.11 3.99
N GLY A 80 -14.39 18.86 2.90
CA GLY A 80 -13.63 20.08 2.61
C GLY A 80 -12.22 19.85 2.05
N ILE A 81 -11.83 18.61 1.77
CA ILE A 81 -10.61 18.25 1.04
C ILE A 81 -10.93 17.13 0.05
N GLU A 82 -10.34 17.16 -1.14
CA GLU A 82 -10.48 16.06 -2.11
C GLU A 82 -9.81 14.77 -1.58
N PRO A 83 -10.45 13.60 -1.68
CA PRO A 83 -9.90 12.35 -1.13
C PRO A 83 -8.50 12.00 -1.65
N ARG A 84 -8.25 12.23 -2.96
CA ARG A 84 -6.92 12.05 -3.55
C ARG A 84 -5.86 12.97 -2.94
N GLU A 85 -6.24 14.20 -2.60
CA GLU A 85 -5.31 15.13 -1.96
C GLU A 85 -4.98 14.69 -0.53
N ALA A 86 -5.98 14.21 0.21
CA ALA A 86 -5.75 13.62 1.52
C ALA A 86 -4.79 12.42 1.46
N LEU A 87 -4.97 11.54 0.48
CA LEU A 87 -4.07 10.40 0.25
C LEU A 87 -2.63 10.85 -0.08
N LYS A 88 -2.47 11.85 -0.95
CA LYS A 88 -1.15 12.42 -1.28
C LYS A 88 -0.46 13.00 -0.04
N LYS A 89 -1.19 13.72 0.82
CA LYS A 89 -0.66 14.28 2.08
C LYS A 89 -0.22 13.17 3.03
N ALA A 90 -1.02 12.12 3.20
CA ALA A 90 -0.67 10.98 4.05
C ALA A 90 0.59 10.25 3.56
N VAL A 91 0.72 10.00 2.25
CA VAL A 91 1.92 9.38 1.66
C VAL A 91 3.15 10.27 1.81
N ALA A 92 3.00 11.59 1.63
CA ALA A 92 4.10 12.53 1.83
C ALA A 92 4.62 12.53 3.28
N GLU A 93 3.71 12.47 4.26
CA GLU A 93 4.05 12.37 5.67
C GLU A 93 4.76 11.04 5.99
N LEU A 94 4.27 9.91 5.48
CA LEU A 94 4.96 8.63 5.62
C LEU A 94 6.37 8.64 5.02
N ARG A 95 6.53 9.23 3.83
CA ARG A 95 7.85 9.39 3.18
C ARG A 95 8.79 10.25 4.04
N LYS A 96 8.28 11.31 4.67
CA LYS A 96 9.04 12.16 5.57
C LYS A 96 9.49 11.37 6.81
N ARG A 97 8.57 10.70 7.50
CA ARG A 97 8.87 9.87 8.69
C ARG A 97 9.90 8.79 8.37
N GLY A 98 9.79 8.13 7.21
CA GLY A 98 10.76 7.13 6.77
C GLY A 98 12.16 7.71 6.52
N LYS A 99 12.27 8.92 5.96
CA LYS A 99 13.55 9.62 5.78
C LYS A 99 14.18 10.01 7.12
N GLU A 100 13.38 10.53 8.05
CA GLU A 100 13.82 10.91 9.39
C GLU A 100 14.31 9.70 10.16
N PHE A 101 13.53 8.60 10.17
CA PHE A 101 13.93 7.34 10.77
C PHE A 101 15.28 6.85 10.22
N LYS A 102 15.44 6.83 8.89
CA LYS A 102 16.72 6.44 8.25
C LYS A 102 17.88 7.35 8.66
N LYS A 103 17.63 8.65 8.87
CA LYS A 103 18.65 9.61 9.32
C LYS A 103 19.08 9.33 10.75
N GLU A 104 18.12 9.10 11.67
CA GLU A 104 18.44 8.82 13.07
C GLU A 104 19.18 7.49 13.23
N ILE A 105 18.76 6.43 12.51
CA ILE A 105 19.48 5.15 12.51
C ILE A 105 20.93 5.30 12.05
N LYS A 106 21.21 6.18 11.08
CA LYS A 106 22.58 6.43 10.62
C LYS A 106 23.46 7.13 11.66
N LYS A 107 22.89 7.90 12.58
CA LYS A 107 23.65 8.57 13.66
C LYS A 107 24.02 7.63 14.81
N LEU A 108 23.36 6.48 14.89
CA LEU A 108 23.61 5.45 15.90
C LEU A 108 24.73 4.47 15.48
N LYS A 109 25.21 4.57 14.23
CA LYS A 109 26.41 3.88 13.74
C LYS A 109 27.62 4.79 13.90
#